data_AF-A0A7K6KTL3-F1
#
_entry.id   AF-A0A7K6KTL3-F1
#
_cell.length_a   1.000
_cell.length_b   1.000
_cell.length_c   1.000
_cell.angle_alpha   90.00
_cell.angle_beta   90.00
_cell.angle_gamma   90.00
#
_symmetry.space_group_name_H-M   'P 1'
#
loop_
_entity.id
_entity.type
_entity.pdbx_description
1 polymer ?
#
loop_
_entity_poly.entity_id
_entity_poly.type
_entity_poly.pdbx_seq_one_letter_code
_entity_poly.pdbx_strand_id
1 'polypeptide(L)'
;REDSTNSFICLLKKMKEVRLMEKVVEEKEEAFTERMEALAEQWRDLHARRAQLKAHVVRSGSTVKENERLRTQALKKAKEEKEQNTKRESELLGAKRELEALTKQHQILSKKLLKYSLFKRYLENVVENSQFQDIEDVISFYKALVRTRKDLVQSRWGHRQLTEQAVVLLQRLRVEREAEMLQCRNELVRLKESLDRAQSDIRQWEGHCAELQDRAARKAMELKSLNMAIHSLFQ
;
A
#
# COMPACT_ATOMS: atom_id res chain seq x y z
N ARG A 1 -59.67 143.22 -42.96
CA ARG A 1 -59.98 142.32 -41.83
C ARG A 1 -59.88 140.89 -42.37
N GLU A 2 -58.67 140.39 -42.58
CA GLU A 2 -58.41 139.12 -43.30
C GLU A 2 -57.56 138.11 -42.47
N ASP A 3 -57.26 138.42 -41.20
CA ASP A 3 -56.29 137.65 -40.40
C ASP A 3 -56.91 136.62 -39.43
N SER A 4 -58.24 136.51 -39.35
CA SER A 4 -58.91 135.60 -38.39
C SER A 4 -59.28 134.22 -38.99
N THR A 5 -59.43 134.13 -40.33
CA THR A 5 -59.79 132.90 -41.05
C THR A 5 -58.59 131.98 -41.35
N ASN A 6 -57.38 132.53 -41.50
CA ASN A 6 -56.15 131.73 -41.71
C ASN A 6 -55.66 131.01 -40.44
N SER A 7 -55.92 131.58 -39.25
CA SER A 7 -55.57 130.96 -37.96
C SER A 7 -56.41 129.70 -37.66
N PHE A 8 -57.72 129.73 -37.99
CA PHE A 8 -58.62 128.61 -37.78
C PHE A 8 -58.34 127.42 -38.71
N ILE A 9 -57.99 127.67 -39.98
CA ILE A 9 -57.61 126.62 -40.94
C ILE A 9 -56.27 125.97 -40.56
N CYS A 10 -55.31 126.75 -40.04
CA CYS A 10 -54.04 126.25 -39.53
C CYS A 10 -54.23 125.35 -38.29
N LEU A 11 -55.08 125.78 -37.34
CA LEU A 11 -55.49 124.98 -36.18
C LEU A 11 -56.14 123.66 -36.60
N LEU A 12 -57.06 123.67 -37.57
CA LEU A 12 -57.70 122.45 -38.07
C LEU A 12 -56.72 121.47 -38.74
N LYS A 13 -55.70 121.97 -39.46
CA LYS A 13 -54.62 121.13 -40.01
C LYS A 13 -53.75 120.53 -38.90
N LYS A 14 -53.34 121.32 -37.91
CA LYS A 14 -52.57 120.82 -36.76
C LYS A 14 -53.36 119.82 -35.92
N MET A 15 -54.66 120.02 -35.73
CA MET A 15 -55.54 119.03 -35.07
C MET A 15 -55.73 117.74 -35.88
N LYS A 16 -55.59 117.78 -37.22
CA LYS A 16 -55.57 116.57 -38.05
C LYS A 16 -54.21 115.88 -37.98
N GLU A 17 -53.11 116.62 -38.00
CA GLU A 17 -51.76 116.08 -37.82
C GLU A 17 -51.58 115.45 -36.44
N VAL A 18 -52.05 116.11 -35.37
CA VAL A 18 -52.04 115.56 -34.01
C VAL A 18 -52.85 114.27 -33.95
N ARG A 19 -54.05 114.21 -34.54
CA ARG A 19 -54.85 112.98 -34.59
C ARG A 19 -54.21 111.86 -35.40
N LEU A 20 -53.51 112.17 -36.49
CA LEU A 20 -52.77 111.16 -37.26
C LEU A 20 -51.54 110.68 -36.48
N MET A 21 -50.86 111.57 -35.76
CA MET A 21 -49.72 111.23 -34.93
C MET A 21 -50.14 110.42 -33.70
N GLU A 22 -51.28 110.73 -33.08
CA GLU A 22 -51.91 109.95 -32.01
C GLU A 22 -52.21 108.52 -32.48
N LYS A 23 -52.81 108.36 -33.67
CA LYS A 23 -53.04 107.03 -34.26
C LYS A 23 -51.74 106.25 -34.50
N VAL A 24 -50.69 106.92 -35.00
CA VAL A 24 -49.39 106.26 -35.21
C VAL A 24 -48.74 105.88 -33.88
N VAL A 25 -48.90 106.68 -32.83
CA VAL A 25 -48.41 106.36 -31.48
C VAL A 25 -49.19 105.18 -30.91
N GLU A 26 -50.52 105.18 -31.02
CA GLU A 26 -51.40 104.10 -30.58
C GLU A 26 -51.05 102.78 -31.29
N GLU A 27 -50.89 102.79 -32.62
CA GLU A 27 -50.44 101.61 -33.39
C GLU A 27 -49.05 101.11 -32.97
N LYS A 28 -48.13 102.00 -32.56
CA LYS A 28 -46.79 101.62 -32.09
C LYS A 28 -46.81 101.09 -30.66
N GLU A 29 -47.67 101.63 -29.81
CA GLU A 29 -47.93 101.14 -28.47
C GLU A 29 -48.58 99.76 -28.52
N GLU A 30 -49.61 99.56 -29.35
CA GLU A 30 -50.25 98.27 -29.62
C GLU A 30 -49.24 97.24 -30.16
N ALA A 31 -48.46 97.60 -31.19
CA ALA A 31 -47.42 96.72 -31.72
C ALA A 31 -46.30 96.42 -30.71
N PHE A 32 -46.03 97.32 -29.76
CA PHE A 32 -45.09 97.09 -28.67
C PHE A 32 -45.69 96.16 -27.61
N THR A 33 -46.95 96.34 -27.23
CA THR A 33 -47.66 95.46 -26.29
C THR A 33 -47.76 94.05 -26.85
N GLU A 34 -48.13 93.87 -28.11
CA GLU A 34 -48.16 92.56 -28.77
C GLU A 34 -46.79 91.87 -28.78
N ARG A 35 -45.71 92.63 -29.05
CA ARG A 35 -44.34 92.10 -28.98
C ARG A 35 -43.94 91.71 -27.58
N MET A 36 -44.30 92.50 -26.58
CA MET A 36 -44.03 92.21 -25.17
C MET A 36 -44.81 90.98 -24.70
N GLU A 37 -46.05 90.81 -25.14
CA GLU A 37 -46.87 89.63 -24.86
C GLU A 37 -46.30 88.37 -25.51
N ALA A 38 -45.90 88.43 -26.79
CA ALA A 38 -45.26 87.33 -27.49
C ALA A 38 -43.93 86.93 -26.82
N LEU A 39 -43.12 87.91 -26.39
CA LEU A 39 -41.91 87.65 -25.62
C LEU A 39 -42.23 87.03 -24.25
N ALA A 40 -43.27 87.51 -23.55
CA ALA A 40 -43.70 86.94 -22.27
C ALA A 40 -44.19 85.50 -22.42
N GLU A 41 -44.89 85.16 -23.51
CA GLU A 41 -45.25 83.79 -23.87
C GLU A 41 -44.03 82.91 -24.13
N GLN A 42 -43.08 83.38 -24.95
CA GLN A 42 -41.82 82.66 -25.20
C GLN A 42 -41.04 82.42 -23.90
N TRP A 43 -40.99 83.41 -23.00
CA TRP A 43 -40.37 83.26 -21.68
C TRP A 43 -41.10 82.19 -20.85
N ARG A 44 -42.43 82.23 -20.80
CA ARG A 44 -43.24 81.21 -20.10
C ARG A 44 -42.98 79.80 -20.65
N ASP A 45 -42.93 79.65 -21.97
CA ASP A 45 -42.66 78.37 -22.65
C ASP A 45 -41.25 77.85 -22.36
N LEU A 46 -40.23 78.71 -22.42
CA LEU A 46 -38.86 78.33 -22.09
C LEU A 46 -38.74 77.90 -20.62
N HIS A 47 -39.41 78.60 -19.71
CA HIS A 47 -39.46 78.23 -18.30
C HIS A 47 -40.17 76.89 -18.09
N ALA A 48 -41.30 76.65 -18.77
CA ALA A 48 -42.01 75.37 -18.73
C ALA A 48 -41.15 74.22 -19.28
N ARG A 49 -40.49 74.39 -20.43
CA ARG A 49 -39.57 73.41 -21.01
C ARG A 49 -38.38 73.12 -20.09
N ARG A 50 -37.80 74.14 -19.47
CA ARG A 50 -36.71 73.95 -18.49
C ARG A 50 -37.18 73.17 -17.28
N ALA A 51 -38.39 73.44 -16.76
CA ALA A 51 -38.96 72.68 -15.66
C ALA A 51 -39.22 71.21 -16.03
N GLN A 52 -39.75 70.96 -17.23
CA GLN A 52 -39.96 69.61 -17.77
C GLN A 52 -38.63 68.84 -17.93
N LEU A 53 -37.60 69.47 -18.49
CA LEU A 53 -36.28 68.86 -18.63
C LEU A 53 -35.65 68.55 -17.27
N LYS A 54 -35.76 69.45 -16.29
CA LYS A 54 -35.31 69.19 -14.92
C LYS A 54 -36.03 67.99 -14.30
N ALA A 55 -37.35 67.93 -14.44
CA ALA A 55 -38.15 66.80 -13.94
C ALA A 55 -37.77 65.48 -14.64
N HIS A 56 -37.51 65.53 -15.95
CA HIS A 56 -37.04 64.37 -16.72
C HIS A 56 -35.67 63.90 -16.25
N VAL A 57 -34.69 64.80 -16.05
CA VAL A 57 -33.34 64.47 -15.56
C VAL A 57 -33.39 63.83 -14.16
N VAL A 58 -34.24 64.36 -13.28
CA VAL A 58 -34.43 63.77 -11.93
C VAL A 58 -35.04 62.37 -12.05
N ARG A 59 -36.06 62.19 -12.89
CA ARG A 59 -36.73 60.89 -13.11
C ARG A 59 -35.78 59.88 -13.76
N SER A 60 -35.02 60.27 -14.78
CA SER A 60 -34.03 59.39 -15.41
C SER A 60 -32.95 59.01 -14.40
N GLY A 61 -32.46 59.98 -13.61
CA GLY A 61 -31.50 59.73 -12.55
C GLY A 61 -32.00 58.74 -11.50
N SER A 62 -33.27 58.82 -11.07
CA SER A 62 -33.83 57.85 -10.13
C SER A 62 -33.99 56.45 -10.75
N THR A 63 -34.40 56.36 -12.02
CA THR A 63 -34.49 55.07 -12.72
C THR A 63 -33.13 54.40 -12.93
N VAL A 64 -32.08 55.17 -13.23
CA VAL A 64 -30.70 54.65 -13.38
C VAL A 64 -30.20 54.11 -12.04
N LYS A 65 -30.36 54.86 -10.95
CA LYS A 65 -29.98 54.41 -9.61
C LYS A 65 -30.71 53.14 -9.19
N GLU A 66 -32.01 53.05 -9.47
CA GLU A 66 -32.79 51.85 -9.17
C GLU A 66 -32.34 50.65 -10.02
N ASN A 67 -32.05 50.85 -11.31
CA ASN A 67 -31.52 49.80 -12.16
C ASN A 67 -30.15 49.30 -11.68
N GLU A 68 -29.24 50.21 -11.28
CA GLU A 68 -27.94 49.86 -10.69
C GLU A 68 -28.11 49.07 -9.38
N ARG A 69 -29.07 49.45 -8.54
CA ARG A 69 -29.42 48.70 -7.32
C ARG A 69 -29.90 47.29 -7.64
N LEU A 70 -30.79 47.14 -8.63
CA LEU A 70 -31.29 45.83 -9.04
C LEU A 70 -30.18 44.98 -9.68
N ARG A 71 -29.31 45.57 -10.51
CA ARG A 71 -28.17 44.90 -11.12
C ARG A 71 -27.18 44.40 -10.07
N THR A 72 -26.83 45.22 -9.10
CA THR A 72 -25.91 44.84 -8.01
C THR A 72 -26.51 43.74 -7.13
N GLN A 73 -27.81 43.81 -6.84
CA GLN A 73 -28.51 42.74 -6.11
C GLN A 73 -28.55 41.43 -6.91
N ALA A 74 -28.85 41.48 -8.21
CA ALA A 74 -28.87 40.30 -9.08
C ALA A 74 -27.48 39.67 -9.18
N LEU A 75 -26.42 40.47 -9.32
CA LEU A 75 -25.03 39.97 -9.33
C LEU A 75 -24.64 39.33 -8.01
N LYS A 76 -25.03 39.92 -6.87
CA LYS A 76 -24.77 39.34 -5.54
C LYS A 76 -25.46 37.99 -5.38
N LYS A 77 -26.75 37.90 -5.75
CA LYS A 77 -27.51 36.63 -5.72
C LYS A 77 -26.89 35.57 -6.62
N ALA A 78 -26.52 35.94 -7.86
CA ALA A 78 -25.88 35.02 -8.80
C ALA A 78 -24.53 34.51 -8.28
N LYS A 79 -23.75 35.36 -7.57
CA LYS A 79 -22.50 34.94 -6.94
C LYS A 79 -22.74 33.96 -5.80
N GLU A 80 -23.66 34.28 -4.89
CA GLU A 80 -24.03 33.41 -3.77
C GLU A 80 -24.54 32.05 -4.25
N GLU A 81 -25.37 32.03 -5.29
CA GLU A 81 -25.90 30.81 -5.90
C GLU A 81 -24.78 29.97 -6.53
N LYS A 82 -23.84 30.59 -7.26
CA LYS A 82 -22.68 29.89 -7.80
C LYS A 82 -21.81 29.28 -6.70
N GLU A 83 -21.51 30.04 -5.65
CA GLU A 83 -20.74 29.52 -4.51
C GLU A 83 -21.46 28.34 -3.84
N GLN A 84 -22.76 28.43 -3.61
CA GLN A 84 -23.55 27.31 -3.08
C GLN A 84 -23.55 26.10 -4.02
N ASN A 85 -23.68 26.33 -5.34
CA ASN A 85 -23.67 25.25 -6.32
C ASN A 85 -22.32 24.52 -6.34
N THR A 86 -21.20 25.25 -6.31
CA THR A 86 -19.87 24.63 -6.25
C THR A 86 -19.66 23.79 -4.98
N LYS A 87 -20.17 24.24 -3.83
CA LYS A 87 -20.15 23.46 -2.59
C LYS A 87 -20.94 22.16 -2.73
N ARG A 88 -22.19 22.23 -3.21
CA ARG A 88 -23.05 21.06 -3.44
C ARG A 88 -22.42 20.08 -4.45
N GLU A 89 -21.80 20.59 -5.52
CA GLU A 89 -21.10 19.76 -6.50
C GLU A 89 -19.91 19.02 -5.86
N SER A 90 -19.14 19.69 -5.00
CA SER A 90 -18.02 19.07 -4.29
C SER A 90 -18.48 17.99 -3.30
N GLU A 91 -19.57 18.23 -2.56
CA GLU A 91 -20.19 17.27 -1.65
C GLU A 91 -20.74 16.06 -2.42
N LEU A 92 -21.43 16.29 -3.53
CA LEU A 92 -21.96 15.24 -4.41
C LEU A 92 -20.85 14.37 -4.98
N LEU A 93 -19.72 14.98 -5.35
CA LEU A 93 -18.56 14.26 -5.86
C LEU A 93 -17.88 13.44 -4.75
N GLY A 94 -17.84 13.94 -3.52
CA GLY A 94 -17.42 13.18 -2.34
C GLY A 94 -18.30 11.95 -2.10
N ALA A 95 -19.63 12.17 -2.03
CA ALA A 95 -20.61 11.10 -1.81
C ALA A 95 -20.56 10.03 -2.92
N LYS A 96 -20.36 10.42 -4.19
CA LYS A 96 -20.17 9.46 -5.29
C LYS A 96 -18.94 8.57 -5.11
N ARG A 97 -17.81 9.15 -4.70
CA ARG A 97 -16.57 8.39 -4.43
C ARG A 97 -16.76 7.39 -3.29
N GLU A 98 -17.43 7.81 -2.22
CA GLU A 98 -17.76 6.94 -1.09
C GLU A 98 -18.68 5.78 -1.51
N LEU A 99 -19.71 6.08 -2.30
CA LEU A 99 -20.62 5.07 -2.84
C LEU A 99 -19.89 4.05 -3.71
N GLU A 100 -18.98 4.50 -4.58
CA GLU A 100 -18.14 3.61 -5.39
C GLU A 100 -17.23 2.73 -4.53
N ALA A 101 -16.63 3.29 -3.48
CA ALA A 101 -15.78 2.54 -2.55
C ALA A 101 -16.59 1.47 -1.80
N LEU A 102 -17.75 1.83 -1.27
CA LEU A 102 -18.68 0.92 -0.61
C LEU A 102 -19.17 -0.18 -1.55
N THR A 103 -19.50 0.16 -2.81
CA THR A 103 -19.92 -0.81 -3.82
C THR A 103 -18.81 -1.82 -4.11
N LYS A 104 -17.56 -1.38 -4.24
CA LYS A 104 -16.40 -2.27 -4.43
C LYS A 104 -16.21 -3.19 -3.22
N GLN A 105 -16.30 -2.65 -2.00
CA GLN A 105 -16.20 -3.46 -0.78
C GLN A 105 -17.32 -4.50 -0.71
N HIS A 106 -18.55 -4.11 -1.00
CA HIS A 106 -19.70 -5.02 -1.06
C HIS A 106 -19.45 -6.15 -2.06
N GLN A 107 -19.01 -5.84 -3.28
CA GLN A 107 -18.69 -6.86 -4.29
C GLN A 107 -17.61 -7.85 -3.83
N ILE A 108 -16.56 -7.37 -3.15
CA ILE A 108 -15.51 -8.24 -2.60
C ILE A 108 -16.10 -9.16 -1.53
N LEU A 109 -16.91 -8.61 -0.63
CA LEU A 109 -17.57 -9.38 0.44
C LEU A 109 -18.56 -10.40 -0.12
N SER A 110 -19.38 -10.04 -1.10
CA SER A 110 -20.32 -10.97 -1.75
C SER A 110 -19.57 -12.13 -2.42
N LYS A 111 -18.46 -11.85 -3.13
CA LYS A 111 -17.63 -12.92 -3.73
C LYS A 111 -17.03 -13.84 -2.67
N LYS A 112 -16.56 -13.30 -1.54
CA LYS A 112 -16.05 -14.10 -0.41
C LYS A 112 -17.17 -14.93 0.21
N LEU A 113 -18.36 -14.36 0.41
CA LEU A 113 -19.52 -15.04 0.96
C LEU A 113 -19.96 -16.22 0.09
N LEU A 114 -19.99 -16.05 -1.24
CA LEU A 114 -20.28 -17.14 -2.18
C LEU A 114 -19.26 -18.28 -2.11
N LYS A 115 -17.97 -17.96 -1.91
CA LYS A 115 -16.95 -19.00 -1.69
C LYS A 115 -17.18 -19.72 -0.36
N TYR A 116 -17.39 -18.97 0.71
CA TYR A 116 -17.58 -19.54 2.04
C TYR A 116 -18.89 -20.29 2.20
N SER A 117 -19.95 -19.94 1.46
CA SER A 117 -21.21 -20.69 1.48
C SER A 117 -21.04 -22.11 0.91
N LEU A 118 -20.21 -22.28 -0.12
CA LEU A 118 -19.88 -23.61 -0.64
C LEU A 118 -19.14 -24.46 0.41
N PHE A 119 -18.14 -23.88 1.08
CA PHE A 119 -17.41 -24.57 2.15
C PHE A 119 -18.29 -24.85 3.36
N LYS A 120 -19.16 -23.90 3.74
CA LYS A 120 -20.12 -24.08 4.83
C LYS A 120 -21.03 -25.26 4.52
N ARG A 121 -21.65 -25.30 3.34
CA ARG A 121 -22.51 -26.41 2.92
C ARG A 121 -21.79 -27.75 2.91
N TYR A 122 -20.53 -27.77 2.47
CA TYR A 122 -19.71 -28.97 2.55
C TYR A 122 -19.50 -29.41 4.01
N LEU A 123 -19.15 -28.49 4.91
CA LEU A 123 -18.94 -28.82 6.33
C LEU A 123 -20.24 -29.23 7.02
N GLU A 124 -21.37 -28.61 6.69
CA GLU A 124 -22.71 -29.03 7.13
C GLU A 124 -22.98 -30.48 6.70
N ASN A 125 -22.71 -30.83 5.43
CA ASN A 125 -22.85 -32.21 4.95
C ASN A 125 -21.90 -33.18 5.68
N VAL A 126 -20.64 -32.79 5.96
CA VAL A 126 -19.72 -33.61 6.74
C VAL A 126 -20.29 -33.88 8.13
N VAL A 127 -20.81 -32.87 8.82
CA VAL A 127 -21.45 -33.02 10.13
C VAL A 127 -22.65 -33.99 10.04
N GLU A 128 -23.52 -33.82 9.04
CA GLU A 128 -24.68 -34.70 8.82
C GLU A 128 -24.30 -36.17 8.59
N ASN A 129 -23.17 -36.43 7.95
CA ASN A 129 -22.74 -37.79 7.56
C ASN A 129 -21.67 -38.38 8.49
N SER A 130 -21.37 -37.76 9.63
CA SER A 130 -20.30 -38.20 10.53
C SER A 130 -20.69 -38.10 12.01
N GLN A 131 -19.73 -38.38 12.90
CA GLN A 131 -19.93 -38.36 14.35
C GLN A 131 -19.71 -36.98 14.98
N PHE A 132 -19.35 -35.96 14.19
CA PHE A 132 -19.10 -34.62 14.69
C PHE A 132 -20.42 -33.94 15.06
N GLN A 133 -20.44 -33.21 16.18
CA GLN A 133 -21.66 -32.55 16.66
C GLN A 133 -21.98 -31.28 15.87
N ASP A 134 -20.95 -30.50 15.54
CA ASP A 134 -21.07 -29.27 14.77
C ASP A 134 -19.80 -29.00 13.93
N ILE A 135 -19.85 -27.93 13.15
CA ILE A 135 -18.74 -27.54 12.28
C ILE A 135 -17.50 -27.14 13.09
N GLU A 136 -17.68 -26.56 14.29
CA GLU A 136 -16.54 -26.14 15.12
C GLU A 136 -15.79 -27.36 15.67
N ASP A 137 -16.50 -28.45 15.96
CA ASP A 137 -15.93 -29.73 16.38
C ASP A 137 -15.09 -30.34 15.24
N VAL A 138 -15.59 -30.34 14.00
CA VAL A 138 -14.81 -30.74 12.80
C VAL A 138 -13.53 -29.92 12.69
N ILE A 139 -13.64 -28.60 12.83
CA ILE A 139 -12.50 -27.67 12.72
C ILE A 139 -11.49 -27.92 13.84
N SER A 140 -11.96 -28.12 15.07
CA SER A 140 -11.14 -28.36 16.25
C SER A 140 -10.40 -29.69 16.15
N PHE A 141 -11.09 -30.74 15.72
CA PHE A 141 -10.48 -32.03 15.43
C PHE A 141 -9.41 -31.92 14.34
N TYR A 142 -9.71 -31.24 13.24
CA TYR A 142 -8.73 -31.02 12.16
C TYR A 142 -7.49 -30.25 12.66
N LYS A 143 -7.69 -29.19 13.44
CA LYS A 143 -6.58 -28.42 14.06
C LYS A 143 -5.72 -29.32 14.96
N ALA A 144 -6.35 -30.17 15.79
CA ALA A 144 -5.65 -31.11 16.64
C ALA A 144 -4.86 -32.14 15.80
N LEU A 145 -5.49 -32.72 14.76
CA LEU A 145 -4.86 -33.68 13.87
C LEU A 145 -3.62 -33.10 13.17
N VAL A 146 -3.71 -31.85 12.68
CA VAL A 146 -2.57 -31.17 12.04
C VAL A 146 -1.42 -30.95 13.03
N ARG A 147 -1.72 -30.57 14.28
CA ARG A 147 -0.71 -30.44 15.36
C ARG A 147 -0.05 -31.78 15.64
N THR A 148 -0.84 -32.82 15.91
CA THR A 148 -0.34 -34.16 16.18
C THR A 148 0.51 -34.69 15.03
N ARG A 149 0.10 -34.46 13.78
CA ARG A 149 0.89 -34.84 12.60
C ARG A 149 2.25 -34.14 12.59
N LYS A 150 2.30 -32.85 12.87
CA LYS A 150 3.55 -32.07 12.93
C LYS A 150 4.47 -32.65 14.02
N ASP A 151 3.94 -32.89 15.21
CA ASP A 151 4.70 -33.42 16.34
C ASP A 151 5.23 -34.83 16.06
N LEU A 152 4.41 -35.70 15.46
CA LEU A 152 4.81 -37.04 15.04
C LEU A 152 5.93 -37.01 13.99
N VAL A 153 5.85 -36.11 13.01
CA VAL A 153 6.91 -35.96 11.99
C VAL A 153 8.22 -35.52 12.64
N GLN A 154 8.15 -34.55 13.56
CA GLN A 154 9.33 -34.05 14.26
C GLN A 154 9.96 -35.12 15.17
N SER A 155 9.14 -35.84 15.94
CA SER A 155 9.59 -36.95 16.78
C SER A 155 10.22 -38.07 15.94
N ARG A 156 9.57 -38.48 14.84
CA ARG A 156 10.13 -39.47 13.91
C ARG A 156 11.47 -39.05 13.34
N TRP A 157 11.61 -37.77 13.00
CA TRP A 157 12.88 -37.23 12.53
C TRP A 157 13.96 -37.33 13.62
N GLY A 158 13.66 -36.96 14.87
CA GLY A 158 14.57 -37.10 16.01
C GLY A 158 14.99 -38.54 16.27
N HIS A 159 14.05 -39.48 16.27
CA HIS A 159 14.35 -40.91 16.43
C HIS A 159 15.23 -41.44 15.30
N ARG A 160 14.96 -41.04 14.05
CA ARG A 160 15.79 -41.42 12.91
C ARG A 160 17.23 -40.95 13.08
N GLN A 161 17.43 -39.70 13.51
CA GLN A 161 18.77 -39.17 13.77
C GLN A 161 19.51 -39.95 14.86
N LEU A 162 18.83 -40.28 15.96
CA LEU A 162 19.44 -41.08 17.04
C LEU A 162 19.82 -42.50 16.56
N THR A 163 18.96 -43.14 15.78
CA THR A 163 19.25 -44.46 15.20
C THR A 163 20.40 -44.41 14.21
N GLU A 164 20.45 -43.40 13.34
CA GLU A 164 21.55 -43.20 12.40
C GLU A 164 22.88 -43.00 13.15
N GLN A 165 22.90 -42.20 14.22
CA GLN A 165 24.07 -42.05 15.09
C GLN A 165 24.48 -43.37 15.76
N ALA A 166 23.52 -44.13 16.30
CA ALA A 166 23.79 -45.43 16.92
C ALA A 166 24.37 -46.45 15.93
N VAL A 167 23.86 -46.48 14.70
CA VAL A 167 24.39 -47.34 13.62
C VAL A 167 25.84 -46.98 13.30
N VAL A 168 26.15 -45.68 13.16
CA VAL A 168 27.52 -45.21 12.92
C VAL A 168 28.45 -45.60 14.07
N LEU A 169 28.03 -45.43 15.32
CA LEU A 169 28.81 -45.83 16.49
C LEU A 169 29.05 -47.35 16.54
N LEU A 170 28.03 -48.16 16.24
CA LEU A 170 28.15 -49.61 16.19
C LEU A 170 29.10 -50.07 15.08
N GLN A 171 29.05 -49.44 13.90
CA GLN A 171 29.97 -49.73 12.81
C GLN A 171 31.41 -49.40 13.19
N ARG A 172 31.64 -48.25 13.83
CA ARG A 172 32.96 -47.87 14.34
C ARG A 172 33.49 -48.89 15.34
N LEU A 173 32.70 -49.23 16.36
CA LEU A 173 33.07 -50.23 17.36
C LEU A 173 33.35 -51.60 16.73
N ARG A 174 32.55 -52.01 15.74
CA ARG A 174 32.78 -53.26 15.01
C ARG A 174 34.15 -53.27 14.32
N VAL A 175 34.49 -52.20 13.59
CA VAL A 175 35.79 -52.09 12.90
C VAL A 175 36.95 -52.08 13.90
N GLU A 176 36.81 -51.35 15.02
CA GLU A 176 37.81 -51.34 16.10
C GLU A 176 38.02 -52.76 16.68
N ARG A 177 36.94 -53.51 16.97
CA ARG A 177 37.03 -54.90 17.45
C ARG A 177 37.60 -55.85 16.41
N GLU A 178 37.24 -55.71 15.15
CA GLU A 178 37.81 -56.51 14.06
C GLU A 178 39.32 -56.28 13.94
N ALA A 179 39.77 -55.03 14.06
CA ALA A 179 41.19 -54.69 14.08
C ALA A 179 41.92 -55.28 15.29
N GLU A 180 41.36 -55.18 16.50
CA GLU A 180 41.89 -55.82 17.71
C GLU A 180 42.01 -57.34 17.54
N MET A 181 40.97 -58.00 17.01
CA MET A 181 41.02 -59.45 16.77
C MET A 181 42.11 -59.83 15.75
N LEU A 182 42.29 -59.05 14.69
CA LEU A 182 43.37 -59.26 13.73
C LEU A 182 44.74 -59.09 14.40
N GLN A 183 44.88 -58.09 15.27
CA GLN A 183 46.11 -57.90 16.05
C GLN A 183 46.40 -59.11 16.95
N CYS A 184 45.44 -59.56 17.76
CA CYS A 184 45.60 -60.73 18.62
C CYS A 184 45.91 -62.00 17.80
N ARG A 185 45.28 -62.16 16.63
CA ARG A 185 45.57 -63.29 15.74
C ARG A 185 47.00 -63.25 15.22
N ASN A 186 47.50 -62.07 14.84
CA ASN A 186 48.87 -61.89 14.41
C ASN A 186 49.87 -62.19 15.54
N GLU A 187 49.59 -61.73 16.76
CA GLU A 187 50.39 -62.04 17.95
C GLU A 187 50.43 -63.55 18.24
N LEU A 188 49.28 -64.23 18.13
CA LEU A 188 49.17 -65.67 18.32
C LEU A 188 49.99 -66.45 17.28
N VAL A 189 49.99 -66.02 16.02
CA VAL A 189 50.84 -66.61 14.98
C VAL A 189 52.32 -66.41 15.30
N ARG A 190 52.75 -65.20 15.69
CA ARG A 190 54.15 -64.93 16.08
C ARG A 190 54.58 -65.79 17.26
N LEU A 191 53.72 -65.95 18.26
CA LEU A 191 53.98 -66.81 19.42
C LEU A 191 54.12 -68.29 19.00
N LYS A 192 53.24 -68.80 18.14
CA LYS A 192 53.37 -70.16 17.60
C LYS A 192 54.67 -70.37 16.84
N GLU A 193 55.03 -69.45 15.96
CA GLU A 193 56.32 -69.51 15.24
C GLU A 193 57.52 -69.48 16.20
N SER A 194 57.44 -68.74 17.31
CA SER A 194 58.50 -68.74 18.33
C SER A 194 58.58 -70.07 19.08
N LEU A 195 57.43 -70.69 19.38
CA LEU A 195 57.36 -72.00 20.02
C LEU A 195 57.90 -73.10 19.10
N ASP A 196 57.49 -73.11 17.85
CA ASP A 196 57.94 -74.10 16.85
C ASP A 196 59.46 -74.01 16.63
N ARG A 197 60.01 -72.78 16.61
CA ARG A 197 61.47 -72.55 16.60
C ARG A 197 62.14 -73.13 17.83
N ALA A 198 61.67 -72.79 19.03
CA ALA A 198 62.25 -73.31 20.27
C ALA A 198 62.17 -74.84 20.34
N GLN A 199 61.08 -75.46 19.87
CA GLN A 199 60.94 -76.91 19.81
C GLN A 199 61.89 -77.55 18.79
N SER A 200 62.09 -76.92 17.63
CA SER A 200 63.10 -77.35 16.65
C SER A 200 64.49 -77.30 17.27
N ASP A 201 64.84 -76.21 17.96
CA ASP A 201 66.14 -76.05 18.61
C ASP A 201 66.35 -77.12 19.68
N ILE A 202 65.34 -77.39 20.52
CA ILE A 202 65.39 -78.46 21.53
C ILE A 202 65.67 -79.81 20.86
N ARG A 203 64.95 -80.16 19.78
CA ARG A 203 65.17 -81.42 19.06
C ARG A 203 66.57 -81.52 18.45
N GLN A 204 67.11 -80.41 17.95
CA GLN A 204 68.50 -80.36 17.46
C GLN A 204 69.50 -80.64 18.60
N TRP A 205 69.32 -79.99 19.75
CA TRP A 205 70.15 -80.23 20.92
C TRP A 205 70.03 -81.64 21.48
N GLU A 206 68.82 -82.21 21.50
CA GLU A 206 68.58 -83.61 21.86
C GLU A 206 69.35 -84.56 20.93
N GLY A 207 69.31 -84.31 19.62
CA GLY A 207 70.11 -85.05 18.63
C GLY A 207 71.61 -84.96 18.90
N HIS A 208 72.15 -83.76 19.12
CA HIS A 208 73.56 -83.57 19.47
C HIS A 208 73.95 -84.27 20.78
N CYS A 209 73.11 -84.22 21.79
CA CYS A 209 73.33 -84.92 23.06
C CYS A 209 73.34 -86.44 22.87
N ALA A 210 72.44 -86.99 22.06
CA ALA A 210 72.41 -88.42 21.74
C ALA A 210 73.68 -88.85 20.99
N GLU A 211 74.14 -88.07 20.00
CA GLU A 211 75.40 -88.33 19.28
C GLU A 211 76.62 -88.33 20.22
N LEU A 212 76.67 -87.38 21.16
CA LEU A 212 77.71 -87.30 22.18
C LEU A 212 77.66 -88.49 23.13
N GLN A 213 76.46 -88.90 23.57
CA GLN A 213 76.25 -90.09 24.40
C GLN A 213 76.69 -91.36 23.68
N ASP A 214 76.31 -91.56 22.42
CA ASP A 214 76.74 -92.70 21.60
C ASP A 214 78.26 -92.72 21.42
N ARG A 215 78.88 -91.56 21.20
CA ARG A 215 80.34 -91.42 21.11
C ARG A 215 81.00 -91.79 22.44
N ALA A 216 80.45 -91.33 23.57
CA ALA A 216 80.95 -91.67 24.90
C ALA A 216 80.78 -93.17 25.20
N ALA A 217 79.64 -93.77 24.86
CA ALA A 217 79.37 -95.19 25.02
C ALA A 217 80.33 -96.07 24.19
N ARG A 218 80.59 -95.69 22.93
CA ARG A 218 81.61 -96.35 22.09
C ARG A 218 82.99 -96.31 22.73
N LYS A 219 83.45 -95.14 23.18
CA LYS A 219 84.72 -95.01 23.90
C LYS A 219 84.75 -95.81 25.20
N ALA A 220 83.65 -95.88 25.95
CA ALA A 220 83.56 -96.69 27.16
C ALA A 220 83.64 -98.19 26.86
N MET A 221 83.04 -98.66 25.75
CA MET A 221 83.21 -100.03 25.26
C MET A 221 84.66 -100.32 24.86
N GLU A 222 85.31 -99.42 24.11
CA GLU A 222 86.73 -99.55 23.74
C GLU A 222 87.61 -99.67 24.99
N LEU A 223 87.44 -98.78 25.96
CA LEU A 223 88.15 -98.83 27.25
C LEU A 223 87.88 -100.14 28.00
N LYS A 224 86.62 -100.61 28.05
CA LYS A 224 86.27 -101.89 28.67
C LYS A 224 86.96 -103.06 27.95
N SER A 225 87.03 -103.05 26.62
CA SER A 225 87.69 -104.08 25.84
C SER A 225 89.20 -104.11 26.05
N LEU A 226 89.85 -102.93 26.10
CA LEU A 226 91.26 -102.78 26.46
C LEU A 226 91.52 -103.29 27.88
N ASN A 227 90.67 -102.95 28.84
CA ASN A 227 90.84 -103.38 30.22
C ASN A 227 90.67 -104.91 30.37
N MET A 228 89.74 -105.51 29.63
CA MET A 228 89.59 -106.97 29.54
C MET A 228 90.82 -107.63 28.90
N ALA A 229 91.37 -107.04 27.83
CA ALA A 229 92.59 -107.53 27.18
C ALA A 229 93.80 -107.44 28.12
N ILE A 230 93.93 -106.34 28.86
CA ILE A 230 94.94 -106.17 29.91
C ILE A 230 94.75 -107.24 31.00
N HIS A 231 93.55 -107.45 31.52
CA HIS A 231 93.28 -108.51 32.50
C HIS A 231 93.63 -109.91 31.96
N SER A 232 93.38 -110.19 30.68
CA SER A 232 93.75 -111.48 30.06
C SER A 232 95.24 -111.67 29.83
N LEU A 233 96.06 -110.60 29.88
CA LEU A 233 97.52 -110.66 29.79
C LEU A 233 98.19 -110.86 31.17
N PHE A 234 97.44 -110.68 32.26
CA PHE A 234 97.90 -110.85 33.64
C PHE A 234 97.30 -112.11 34.31
N GLN A 235 96.79 -113.05 33.52
CA GLN A 235 96.35 -114.40 33.88
C GLN A 235 97.16 -115.44 33.10
#